data_AF-A0A9P5PHP7-F1
#
_entry.id   AF-A0A9P5PHP7-F1
#
_cell.length_a   1.000
_cell.length_b   1.000
_cell.length_c   1.000
_cell.angle_alpha   90.00
_cell.angle_beta   90.00
_cell.angle_gamma   90.00
#
_symmetry.space_group_name_H-M   'P 1'
#
loop_
_entity.id
_entity.type
_entity.pdbx_description
1 polymer ?
#
loop_
_entity_poly.entity_id
_entity_poly.type
_entity_poly.pdbx_seq_one_letter_code
_entity_poly.pdbx_strand_id
1 'polypeptide(L)'
;MVTQYCSQERQKIHWPHNKPICQHTTSQVSSAISYASDENIAKNLLKLCSQHTLLLSCVGFQALQLKRLPSNIWQHALVVDLAPRSGAEGHRRFSVVSTRKVKRNFGDSLVLADLQRRDDRCRHNGGIGCLIVLVRCDGISQVMPIEVDPPSKISWDTRDDWHSDFQPITTTPLGTYYG
;
A
#
# COMPACT_ATOMS: atom_id res chain seq x y z
N MET A 1 2.81 11.38 -4.16
CA MET A 1 2.42 10.18 -4.93
C MET A 1 3.14 10.23 -6.27
N VAL A 2 3.93 9.22 -6.64
CA VAL A 2 4.62 9.20 -7.95
C VAL A 2 3.92 8.16 -8.82
N THR A 3 3.12 8.62 -9.77
CA THR A 3 2.64 7.77 -10.87
C THR A 3 3.86 7.50 -11.76
N GLN A 4 4.38 6.27 -11.74
CA GLN A 4 5.48 5.88 -12.61
C GLN A 4 4.94 5.61 -14.02
N TYR A 5 5.56 6.22 -15.01
CA TYR A 5 5.26 6.01 -16.42
C TYR A 5 6.45 5.35 -17.09
N CYS A 6 6.18 4.46 -18.05
CA CYS A 6 7.22 3.85 -18.87
C CYS A 6 7.89 4.83 -19.84
N SER A 7 7.29 6.01 -20.09
CA SER A 7 7.87 7.09 -20.90
C SER A 7 7.29 8.46 -20.55
N GLN A 8 8.01 9.53 -20.92
CA GLN A 8 7.58 10.91 -20.72
C GLN A 8 6.35 11.28 -21.57
N GLU A 9 6.15 10.63 -22.71
CA GLU A 9 4.95 10.79 -23.55
C GLU A 9 3.71 10.20 -22.86
N ARG A 10 3.83 9.01 -22.27
CA ARG A 10 2.74 8.43 -21.46
C ARG A 10 2.38 9.33 -20.28
N GLN A 11 3.38 9.96 -19.66
CA GLN A 11 3.14 10.94 -18.61
C GLN A 11 2.32 12.14 -19.11
N LYS A 12 2.67 12.73 -20.27
CA LYS A 12 1.93 13.86 -20.85
C LYS A 12 0.49 13.50 -21.17
N ILE A 13 0.24 12.33 -21.77
CA ILE A 13 -1.10 11.84 -22.12
C ILE A 13 -1.97 11.73 -20.86
N HIS A 14 -1.43 11.20 -19.75
CA HIS A 14 -2.16 11.03 -18.51
C HIS A 14 -2.13 12.26 -17.59
N TRP A 15 -1.38 13.32 -17.95
CA TRP A 15 -1.17 14.49 -17.08
C TRP A 15 -2.46 15.25 -16.73
N PRO A 16 -3.40 15.54 -17.65
CA PRO A 16 -4.63 16.25 -17.30
C PRO A 16 -5.40 15.57 -16.18
N HIS A 17 -5.33 14.24 -16.15
CA HIS A 17 -5.96 13.40 -15.15
C HIS A 17 -5.19 13.38 -13.83
N ASN A 18 -3.86 13.27 -13.88
CA ASN A 18 -3.02 13.19 -12.68
C ASN A 18 -2.75 14.55 -12.03
N LYS A 19 -2.89 15.66 -12.77
CA LYS A 19 -2.69 17.02 -12.28
C LYS A 19 -3.53 17.36 -11.04
N PRO A 20 -4.87 17.17 -11.03
CA PRO A 20 -5.67 17.48 -9.84
C PRO A 20 -5.29 16.62 -8.64
N ILE A 21 -4.95 15.34 -8.85
CA ILE A 21 -4.52 14.42 -7.78
C ILE A 21 -3.17 14.87 -7.19
N CYS A 22 -2.24 15.26 -8.06
CA CYS A 22 -0.92 15.75 -7.67
C CYS A 22 -1.04 17.06 -6.87
N GLN A 23 -1.85 18.01 -7.35
CA GLN A 23 -2.11 19.27 -6.66
C GLN A 23 -2.78 19.03 -5.30
N HIS A 24 -3.81 18.18 -5.25
CA HIS A 24 -4.51 17.84 -4.02
C HIS A 24 -3.60 17.17 -2.99
N THR A 25 -2.79 16.20 -3.41
CA THR A 25 -1.81 15.53 -2.55
C THR A 25 -0.78 16.53 -2.01
N THR A 26 -0.31 17.44 -2.86
CA THR A 26 0.65 18.48 -2.46
C THR A 26 0.03 19.40 -1.41
N SER A 27 -1.21 19.86 -1.63
CA SER A 27 -1.94 20.70 -0.67
C SER A 27 -2.18 20.01 0.69
N GLN A 28 -2.54 18.71 0.69
CA GLN A 28 -2.70 17.94 1.93
C GLN A 28 -1.38 17.75 2.70
N VAL A 29 -0.27 17.55 1.98
CA VAL A 29 1.05 17.48 2.60
C VAL A 29 1.43 18.84 3.19
N SER A 30 1.23 19.93 2.45
CA SER A 30 1.49 21.30 2.93
C SER A 30 0.70 21.65 4.20
N SER A 31 -0.56 21.24 4.30
CA SER A 31 -1.38 21.50 5.50
C SER A 31 -1.02 20.62 6.69
N ALA A 32 -0.51 19.41 6.46
CA ALA A 32 -0.02 18.52 7.51
C ALA A 32 1.37 18.90 8.05
N ILE A 33 2.21 19.59 7.25
CA ILE A 33 3.56 20.03 7.63
C ILE A 33 3.55 21.06 8.78
N SER A 34 2.46 21.79 9.00
CA SER A 34 2.36 22.80 10.06
C SER A 34 2.52 22.25 11.50
N TYR A 35 2.49 20.93 11.70
CA TYR A 35 2.62 20.27 13.01
C TYR A 35 3.80 19.29 13.12
N ALA A 36 4.53 19.02 12.03
CA ALA A 36 5.64 18.05 12.02
C ALA A 36 6.98 18.79 12.02
N SER A 37 7.78 18.63 13.07
CA SER A 37 9.02 19.40 13.25
C SER A 37 10.16 19.01 12.30
N ASP A 38 9.92 18.09 11.35
CA ASP A 38 10.97 17.58 10.47
C ASP A 38 10.45 17.46 9.03
N GLU A 39 10.79 18.46 8.21
CA GLU A 39 10.46 18.62 6.78
C GLU A 39 10.87 17.39 5.92
N ASN A 40 11.67 16.49 6.49
CA ASN A 40 12.17 15.28 5.85
C ASN A 40 11.23 14.07 5.96
N ILE A 41 10.32 14.01 6.95
CA ILE A 41 9.51 12.81 7.19
C ILE A 41 8.59 12.52 6.01
N ALA A 42 7.84 13.51 5.52
CA ALA A 42 6.94 13.35 4.38
C ALA A 42 7.67 12.86 3.11
N LYS A 43 8.82 13.46 2.81
CA LYS A 43 9.67 13.09 1.66
C LYS A 43 10.21 11.66 1.81
N ASN A 44 10.70 11.32 3.00
CA ASN A 44 11.20 9.99 3.31
C ASN A 44 10.09 8.93 3.25
N LEU A 45 8.89 9.25 3.74
CA LEU A 45 7.72 8.38 3.69
C LEU A 45 7.31 8.09 2.25
N LEU A 46 7.27 9.12 1.41
CA LEU A 46 6.99 8.99 -0.02
C LEU A 46 8.04 8.11 -0.71
N LYS A 47 9.32 8.30 -0.39
CA LYS A 47 10.43 7.49 -0.91
C LYS A 47 10.30 6.03 -0.46
N LEU A 48 9.99 5.78 0.80
CA LEU A 48 9.76 4.43 1.34
C LEU A 48 8.62 3.74 0.59
N CYS A 49 7.50 4.42 0.42
CA CYS A 49 6.34 3.86 -0.27
C CYS A 49 6.63 3.53 -1.75
N SER A 50 7.37 4.42 -2.43
CA SER A 50 7.79 4.19 -3.82
C SER A 50 8.75 3.01 -3.95
N GLN A 51 9.77 2.93 -3.07
CA GLN A 51 10.78 1.87 -3.11
C GLN A 51 10.22 0.49 -2.72
N HIS A 52 9.26 0.44 -1.79
CA HIS A 52 8.73 -0.81 -1.24
C HIS A 52 7.32 -1.11 -1.74
N THR A 53 6.93 -0.60 -2.92
CA THR A 53 5.59 -0.84 -3.48
C THR A 53 5.27 -2.33 -3.59
N LEU A 54 6.24 -3.14 -4.01
CA LEU A 54 6.09 -4.60 -4.12
C LEU A 54 5.81 -5.24 -2.76
N LEU A 55 6.62 -4.92 -1.75
CA LEU A 55 6.44 -5.42 -0.38
C LEU A 55 5.09 -5.00 0.21
N LEU A 56 4.72 -3.72 0.05
CA LEU A 56 3.42 -3.21 0.52
C LEU A 56 2.26 -3.93 -0.17
N SER A 57 2.42 -4.30 -1.45
CA SER A 57 1.47 -5.15 -2.17
C SER A 57 1.34 -6.53 -1.53
N CYS A 58 2.46 -7.22 -1.24
CA CYS A 58 2.46 -8.53 -0.58
C CYS A 58 1.75 -8.47 0.78
N VAL A 59 2.17 -7.52 1.61
CA VAL A 59 1.70 -7.40 2.99
C VAL A 59 0.22 -7.07 2.99
N GLY A 60 -0.24 -6.17 2.12
CA GLY A 60 -1.67 -5.89 2.01
C GLY A 60 -2.48 -7.07 1.46
N PHE A 61 -1.94 -7.81 0.49
CA PHE A 61 -2.58 -9.02 -0.03
C PHE A 61 -2.77 -10.09 1.06
N GLN A 62 -1.72 -10.35 1.84
CA GLN A 62 -1.75 -11.31 2.94
C GLN A 62 -2.65 -10.82 4.09
N ALA A 63 -2.49 -9.57 4.54
CA ALA A 63 -3.25 -9.00 5.66
C ALA A 63 -4.76 -8.94 5.38
N LEU A 64 -5.16 -8.73 4.12
CA LEU A 64 -6.56 -8.76 3.70
C LEU A 64 -7.02 -10.16 3.26
N GLN A 65 -6.14 -11.16 3.30
CA GLN A 65 -6.42 -12.55 2.91
C GLN A 65 -7.01 -12.67 1.50
N LEU A 66 -6.51 -11.89 0.55
CA LEU A 66 -7.12 -11.75 -0.77
C LEU A 66 -7.11 -13.04 -1.60
N LYS A 67 -6.21 -14.00 -1.31
CA LYS A 67 -6.23 -15.36 -1.90
C LYS A 67 -7.52 -16.12 -1.53
N ARG A 68 -8.00 -15.96 -0.29
CA ARG A 68 -9.20 -16.65 0.23
C ARG A 68 -10.46 -15.82 0.03
N LEU A 69 -10.37 -14.51 0.25
CA LEU A 69 -11.51 -13.58 0.24
C LEU A 69 -11.18 -12.33 -0.59
N PRO A 70 -11.25 -12.41 -1.94
CA PRO A 70 -10.92 -11.28 -2.81
C PRO A 70 -11.78 -10.03 -2.54
N SER A 71 -13.04 -10.21 -2.11
CA SER A 71 -13.97 -9.12 -1.78
C SER A 71 -13.50 -8.23 -0.61
N ASN A 72 -12.56 -8.71 0.22
CA ASN A 72 -11.98 -7.90 1.30
C ASN A 72 -11.28 -6.65 0.76
N ILE A 73 -10.81 -6.67 -0.49
CA ILE A 73 -10.18 -5.51 -1.12
C ILE A 73 -11.11 -4.29 -1.21
N TRP A 74 -12.45 -4.47 -1.13
CA TRP A 74 -13.43 -3.35 -1.23
C TRP A 74 -13.85 -2.83 0.13
N GLN A 75 -13.80 -3.71 1.14
CA GLN A 75 -14.30 -3.40 2.47
C GLN A 75 -13.19 -2.96 3.41
N HIS A 76 -11.95 -3.36 3.13
CA HIS A 76 -10.84 -3.19 4.05
C HIS A 76 -9.64 -2.46 3.42
N ALA A 77 -8.87 -1.80 4.28
CA ALA A 77 -7.57 -1.24 3.96
C ALA A 77 -6.57 -1.71 5.02
N LEU A 78 -5.30 -1.78 4.65
CA LEU A 78 -4.21 -2.03 5.59
C LEU A 78 -3.69 -0.68 6.10
N VAL A 79 -3.55 -0.53 7.41
CA VAL A 79 -2.82 0.59 8.03
C VAL A 79 -1.50 0.08 8.56
N VAL A 80 -0.42 0.77 8.22
CA VAL A 80 0.94 0.56 8.72
C VAL A 80 1.36 1.82 9.45
N ASP A 81 1.52 1.71 10.76
CA ASP A 81 2.03 2.79 11.59
C ASP A 81 3.54 2.66 11.73
N LEU A 82 4.25 3.73 11.43
CA LEU A 82 5.69 3.85 11.50
C LEU A 82 6.08 4.88 12.55
N ALA A 83 7.22 4.66 13.19
CA ALA A 83 7.94 5.64 13.97
C ALA A 83 9.21 6.05 13.23
N PRO A 84 9.60 7.33 13.27
CA PRO A 84 10.88 7.76 12.75
C PRO A 84 12.00 7.14 13.58
N ARG A 85 13.07 6.72 12.91
CA ARG A 85 14.27 6.17 13.53
C ARG A 85 15.48 6.98 13.07
N SER A 86 16.32 7.39 14.02
CA SER A 86 17.59 8.06 13.74
C SER A 86 18.57 7.07 13.09
N GLY A 87 18.63 7.08 11.76
CA GLY A 87 19.53 6.22 10.98
C GLY A 87 20.13 7.00 9.81
N ALA A 88 21.44 6.88 9.62
CA ALA A 88 22.13 7.50 8.49
C ALA A 88 21.63 6.94 7.15
N GLU A 89 21.28 5.65 7.12
CA GLU A 89 20.83 4.94 5.93
C GLU A 89 19.33 5.16 5.66
N GLY A 90 18.99 5.54 4.43
CA GLY A 90 17.62 5.87 4.01
C GLY A 90 16.58 4.77 4.26
N HIS A 91 16.99 3.50 4.20
CA HIS A 91 16.10 2.35 4.40
C HIS A 91 15.89 1.98 5.88
N ARG A 92 16.62 2.61 6.82
CA ARG A 92 16.50 2.39 8.27
C ARG A 92 15.89 3.57 9.02
N ARG A 93 15.30 4.53 8.28
CA ARG A 93 14.72 5.77 8.82
C ARG A 93 13.36 5.59 9.47
N PHE A 94 12.74 4.42 9.32
CA PHE A 94 11.45 4.10 9.89
C PHE A 94 11.47 2.72 10.53
N SER A 95 10.75 2.58 11.64
CA SER A 95 10.45 1.29 12.26
C SER A 95 8.94 1.09 12.30
N VAL A 96 8.48 -0.13 12.03
CA VAL A 96 7.06 -0.49 12.14
C VAL A 96 6.66 -0.50 13.62
N VAL A 97 5.62 0.27 13.95
CA VAL A 97 5.01 0.33 15.29
C VAL A 97 3.83 -0.63 15.36
N SER A 98 2.95 -0.59 14.36
CA SER A 98 1.80 -1.48 14.29
C SER A 98 1.30 -1.68 12.87
N THR A 99 0.59 -2.78 12.65
CA THR A 99 -0.15 -3.04 11.42
C THR A 99 -1.57 -3.46 11.78
N ARG A 100 -2.58 -2.89 11.12
CA ARG A 100 -3.97 -3.28 11.37
C ARG A 100 -4.82 -3.20 10.11
N LYS A 101 -5.79 -4.10 10.01
CA LYS A 101 -6.86 -4.05 9.02
C LYS A 101 -7.93 -3.07 9.52
N VAL A 102 -8.34 -2.13 8.68
CA VAL A 102 -9.43 -1.18 8.98
C VAL A 102 -10.50 -1.25 7.91
N LYS A 103 -11.74 -0.89 8.27
CA LYS A 103 -12.81 -0.73 7.27
C LYS A 103 -12.48 0.47 6.39
N ARG A 104 -12.71 0.35 5.09
CA ARG A 104 -12.63 1.47 4.14
C ARG A 104 -13.73 2.45 4.46
N ASN A 105 -13.33 3.63 4.91
CA ASN A 105 -14.21 4.77 5.10
C ASN A 105 -13.44 6.04 4.69
N PHE A 106 -13.32 6.26 3.38
CA PHE A 106 -12.69 7.47 2.85
C PHE A 106 -13.79 8.49 2.59
N GLY A 107 -13.76 9.62 3.29
CA GLY A 107 -14.77 10.69 3.13
C GLY A 107 -14.50 11.62 1.94
N ASP A 108 -13.34 11.50 1.30
CA ASP A 108 -12.92 12.39 0.22
C ASP A 108 -13.35 11.85 -1.16
N SER A 109 -14.25 12.58 -1.81
CA SER A 109 -14.80 12.27 -3.13
C SER A 109 -13.71 12.12 -4.21
N LEU A 110 -12.64 12.93 -4.15
CA LEU A 110 -11.59 12.89 -5.15
C LEU A 110 -10.71 11.64 -5.01
N VAL A 111 -10.43 11.26 -3.76
CA VAL A 111 -9.73 10.00 -3.44
C VAL A 111 -10.60 8.81 -3.86
N LEU A 112 -11.90 8.82 -3.54
CA LEU A 112 -12.82 7.76 -3.95
C LEU A 112 -12.88 7.61 -5.48
N ALA A 113 -12.94 8.71 -6.23
CA ALA A 113 -12.96 8.68 -7.68
C ALA A 113 -11.66 8.11 -8.28
N ASP A 114 -10.49 8.38 -7.67
CA ASP A 114 -9.23 7.76 -8.09
C ASP A 114 -9.15 6.28 -7.78
N LEU A 115 -9.60 5.89 -6.59
CA LEU A 115 -9.66 4.49 -6.19
C LEU A 115 -10.59 3.70 -7.11
N GLN A 116 -11.79 4.21 -7.38
CA GLN A 116 -12.76 3.56 -8.26
C GLN A 116 -12.18 3.33 -9.66
N ARG A 117 -11.57 4.37 -10.25
CA ARG A 117 -10.98 4.26 -11.59
C ARG A 117 -9.81 3.28 -11.66
N ARG A 118 -8.96 3.22 -10.64
CA ARG A 118 -7.87 2.22 -10.55
C ARG A 118 -8.43 0.82 -10.40
N ASP A 119 -9.47 0.67 -9.58
CA ASP A 119 -10.16 -0.59 -9.34
C ASP A 119 -10.81 -1.14 -10.63
N ASP A 120 -11.54 -0.28 -11.34
CA ASP A 120 -12.18 -0.61 -12.62
C ASP A 120 -11.15 -1.00 -13.68
N ARG A 121 -10.05 -0.23 -13.79
CA ARG A 121 -8.94 -0.53 -14.70
C ARG A 121 -8.29 -1.87 -14.38
N CYS A 122 -7.99 -2.12 -13.09
CA CYS A 122 -7.34 -3.35 -12.65
C CYS A 122 -8.21 -4.57 -12.97
N ARG A 123 -9.52 -4.49 -12.68
CA ARG A 123 -10.47 -5.57 -13.00
C ARG A 123 -10.65 -5.78 -14.49
N HIS A 124 -10.71 -4.71 -15.28
CA HIS A 124 -10.79 -4.82 -16.74
C HIS A 124 -9.61 -5.61 -17.31
N ASN A 125 -8.44 -5.52 -16.67
CA ASN A 125 -7.24 -6.28 -17.02
C ASN A 125 -7.16 -7.68 -16.38
N GLY A 126 -8.23 -8.15 -15.72
CA GLY A 126 -8.31 -9.44 -15.04
C GLY A 126 -7.72 -9.48 -13.63
N GLY A 127 -7.33 -8.33 -13.07
CA GLY A 127 -6.81 -8.21 -11.71
C GLY A 127 -7.91 -8.27 -10.64
N ILE A 128 -7.50 -8.40 -9.38
CA ILE A 128 -8.42 -8.49 -8.24
C ILE A 128 -9.06 -7.12 -7.94
N GLY A 129 -8.30 -6.05 -8.10
CA GLY A 129 -8.74 -4.67 -7.88
C GLY A 129 -7.67 -3.78 -7.28
N CYS A 130 -8.08 -2.65 -6.73
CA CYS A 130 -7.19 -1.69 -6.09
C CYS A 130 -7.15 -1.91 -4.57
N LEU A 131 -6.03 -2.44 -4.05
CA LEU A 131 -5.69 -2.53 -2.63
C LEU A 131 -5.30 -1.14 -2.11
N ILE A 132 -5.65 -0.84 -0.86
CA ILE A 132 -5.20 0.40 -0.21
C ILE A 132 -4.36 0.06 1.00
N VAL A 133 -3.17 0.64 1.02
CA VAL A 133 -2.27 0.67 2.17
C VAL A 133 -2.12 2.11 2.64
N LEU A 134 -2.39 2.35 3.91
CA LEU A 134 -2.24 3.63 4.60
C LEU A 134 -0.96 3.57 5.42
N VAL A 135 0.07 4.29 5.01
CA VAL A 135 1.32 4.36 5.75
C VAL A 135 1.34 5.65 6.55
N ARG A 136 1.39 5.54 7.88
CA ARG A 136 1.32 6.70 8.78
C ARG A 136 2.60 6.84 9.58
N CYS A 137 3.07 8.06 9.76
CA CYS A 137 4.21 8.37 10.59
C CYS A 137 4.04 9.79 11.14
N ASP A 138 4.06 9.95 12.46
CA ASP A 138 4.11 11.26 13.14
C ASP A 138 3.11 12.30 12.57
N GLY A 139 1.82 11.95 12.57
CA GLY A 139 0.75 12.81 12.05
C GLY A 139 0.61 12.85 10.52
N ILE A 140 1.60 12.39 9.77
CA ILE A 140 1.56 12.33 8.29
C ILE A 140 0.96 10.98 7.87
N SER A 141 0.04 11.02 6.91
CA SER A 141 -0.59 9.82 6.32
C SER A 141 -0.39 9.79 4.81
N GLN A 142 0.25 8.74 4.30
CA GLN A 142 0.41 8.47 2.88
C GLN A 142 -0.55 7.37 2.45
N VAL A 143 -1.45 7.68 1.53
CA VAL A 143 -2.34 6.70 0.90
C VAL A 143 -1.62 6.07 -0.29
N MET A 144 -1.60 4.74 -0.32
CA MET A 144 -1.00 3.92 -1.38
C MET A 144 -2.06 3.03 -2.04
N PRO A 145 -2.65 3.46 -3.16
CA PRO A 145 -3.48 2.61 -3.99
C PRO A 145 -2.59 1.71 -4.87
N ILE A 146 -2.70 0.40 -4.66
CA ILE A 146 -1.90 -0.63 -5.31
C ILE A 146 -2.84 -1.51 -6.13
N GLU A 147 -2.60 -1.62 -7.44
CA GLU A 147 -3.36 -2.55 -8.28
C GLU A 147 -2.84 -3.96 -8.06
N VAL A 148 -3.76 -4.89 -7.76
CA VAL A 148 -3.44 -6.28 -7.47
C VAL A 148 -3.71 -7.10 -8.72
N ASP A 149 -2.64 -7.62 -9.30
CA ASP A 149 -2.65 -8.43 -10.50
C ASP A 149 -3.55 -9.68 -10.39
N PRO A 150 -3.89 -10.32 -11.52
CA PRO A 150 -4.63 -11.58 -11.51
C PRO A 150 -3.92 -12.64 -10.67
N PRO A 151 -4.64 -13.53 -9.95
CA PRO A 151 -4.05 -14.63 -9.19
C PRO A 151 -3.07 -15.51 -9.99
N SER A 152 -3.27 -15.64 -11.31
CA SER A 152 -2.40 -16.41 -12.20
C SER A 152 -1.05 -15.76 -12.52
N LYS A 153 -0.92 -14.44 -12.35
CA LYS A 153 0.34 -13.69 -12.53
C LYS A 153 1.05 -13.40 -11.22
N ILE A 154 0.36 -13.65 -10.11
CA ILE A 154 0.88 -13.47 -8.78
C ILE A 154 1.85 -14.62 -8.45
N SER A 155 3.15 -14.33 -8.39
CA SER A 155 4.20 -15.32 -8.10
C SER A 155 4.43 -15.58 -6.60
N TRP A 156 3.54 -15.13 -5.71
CA TRP A 156 3.75 -15.15 -4.25
C TRP A 156 3.85 -16.56 -3.64
N ASP A 157 3.50 -17.62 -4.37
CA ASP A 157 3.43 -19.02 -3.89
C ASP A 157 4.79 -19.74 -3.84
N THR A 158 5.92 -19.05 -4.08
CA THR A 158 7.25 -19.70 -4.20
C THR A 158 8.32 -19.12 -3.28
N ARG A 159 7.93 -18.35 -2.26
CA ARG A 159 8.87 -17.95 -1.21
C ARG A 159 8.99 -19.03 -0.14
N ASP A 160 9.69 -20.11 -0.52
CA ASP A 160 10.09 -21.20 0.38
C ASP A 160 10.98 -20.71 1.54
N ASP A 161 11.55 -19.50 1.42
CA ASP A 161 12.35 -18.84 2.45
C ASP A 161 11.54 -18.41 3.69
N TRP A 162 10.23 -18.15 3.54
CA TRP A 162 9.35 -17.76 4.66
C TRP A 162 8.91 -18.95 5.53
N HIS A 163 9.05 -20.18 5.03
CA HIS A 163 8.65 -21.38 5.78
C HIS A 163 9.50 -21.68 7.03
N SER A 164 10.60 -20.94 7.25
CA SER A 164 11.48 -21.17 8.38
C SER A 164 10.94 -20.68 9.74
N ASP A 165 9.99 -19.75 9.76
CA ASP A 165 9.51 -19.13 11.02
C ASP A 165 8.04 -19.40 11.37
N PHE A 166 7.26 -20.06 10.51
CA PHE A 166 5.88 -20.45 10.82
C PHE A 166 5.83 -21.87 11.39
N GLN A 167 5.96 -21.99 12.71
CA GLN A 167 5.69 -23.25 13.39
C GLN A 167 4.19 -23.58 13.34
N PRO A 168 3.80 -24.81 13.00
CA PRO A 168 2.40 -25.21 13.02
C PRO A 168 1.86 -25.13 14.45
N ILE A 169 0.65 -24.61 14.61
CA ILE A 169 -0.01 -24.50 15.92
C ILE A 169 -0.24 -25.91 16.49
N THR A 170 -0.59 -26.87 15.64
CA THR A 170 -0.74 -28.27 16.02
C THR A 170 -0.54 -29.18 14.82
N THR A 171 0.21 -30.26 15.03
CA THR A 171 0.30 -31.42 14.13
C THR A 171 -0.48 -32.56 14.76
N THR A 172 -1.48 -33.07 14.04
CA THR A 172 -2.22 -34.28 14.43
C THR A 172 -1.99 -35.38 13.38
N PRO A 173 -2.31 -36.65 13.66
CA PRO A 173 -2.24 -37.72 12.66
C PRO A 173 -3.11 -37.48 11.41
N LEU A 174 -4.05 -36.54 11.48
CA LEU A 174 -4.96 -36.16 10.40
C LEU A 174 -4.45 -34.96 9.58
N GLY A 175 -3.34 -34.34 9.98
CA GLY A 175 -2.72 -33.25 9.25
C GLY A 175 -2.18 -32.13 10.13
N THR A 176 -1.49 -31.21 9.46
CA THR A 176 -0.85 -30.02 10.04
C THR A 176 -1.78 -28.82 9.89
N TYR A 177 -2.08 -28.14 11.01
CA TYR A 177 -2.92 -26.95 11.01
C TYR A 177 -2.08 -25.68 11.16
N TYR A 178 -2.20 -24.80 10.16
CA TYR A 178 -1.65 -23.45 10.17
C TYR A 178 -2.81 -22.45 10.41
N GLY A 179 -2.71 -21.66 11.48
CA GLY A 179 -3.69 -20.61 11.81
C GLY A 179 -3.56 -19.38 10.93
#